data_AF-A0A101G780-F1
#
_entry.id   AF-A0A101G780-F1
#
_cell.length_a   1.000
_cell.length_b   1.000
_cell.length_c   1.000
_cell.angle_alpha   90.00
_cell.angle_beta   90.00
_cell.angle_gamma   90.00
#
_symmetry.space_group_name_H-M   'P 1'
#
loop_
_entity.id
_entity.type
_entity.pdbx_description
1 polymer ?
#
loop_
_entity_poly.entity_id
_entity_poly.type
_entity_poly.pdbx_seq_one_letter_code
_entity_poly.pdbx_strand_id
1 'polypeptide(L)'
;LRLTNFRSGDLLWILFGILVSAAGMGLILKGMSRVGLPLTLEPPFLSFSGFPEGKTWHLVFWIPFFLLNIFGEEFLWRGYLLPRQVTAFGKSGWILNAGLWFFFQAAFGFDLMILLLPLLIVVPWFTYIRKNTWVGIGIHGIISGLAFIALSLNWI
;
A
#
# COMPACT_ATOMS: atom_id res chain seq x y z
N LEU A 1 12.30 13.88 9.84
CA LEU A 1 11.08 13.39 9.14
C LEU A 1 11.13 13.83 7.69
N ARG A 2 10.67 13.04 6.71
CA ARG A 2 10.70 13.39 5.26
C ARG A 2 9.37 13.96 4.71
N LEU A 3 8.59 14.62 5.57
CA LEU A 3 7.47 15.44 5.11
C LEU A 3 8.02 16.80 4.68
N THR A 4 8.07 17.01 3.37
CA THR A 4 8.44 18.29 2.76
C THR A 4 7.21 18.89 2.06
N ASN A 5 7.34 20.11 1.54
CA ASN A 5 6.27 20.71 0.75
C ASN A 5 5.92 19.82 -0.46
N PHE A 6 4.62 19.69 -0.74
CA PHE A 6 4.15 18.94 -1.90
C PHE A 6 4.59 19.64 -3.18
N ARG A 7 5.26 18.92 -4.09
CA ARG A 7 5.71 19.45 -5.38
C ARG A 7 4.82 18.89 -6.48
N SER A 8 4.54 19.66 -7.53
CA SER A 8 3.75 19.19 -8.67
C SER A 8 4.33 17.92 -9.32
N GLY A 9 5.66 17.77 -9.33
CA GLY A 9 6.30 16.54 -9.79
C GLY A 9 5.97 15.31 -8.93
N ASP A 10 5.70 15.47 -7.64
CA ASP A 10 5.34 14.35 -6.76
C ASP A 10 3.98 13.75 -7.14
N LEU A 11 3.05 14.54 -7.70
CA LEU A 11 1.80 14.04 -8.27
C LEU A 11 2.03 13.07 -9.43
N LEU A 12 2.93 13.38 -10.36
CA LEU A 12 3.25 12.49 -11.48
C LEU A 12 3.83 11.15 -10.98
N TRP A 13 4.67 11.19 -9.95
CA TRP A 13 5.23 9.98 -9.33
C TRP A 13 4.17 9.17 -8.58
N ILE A 14 3.19 9.84 -7.95
CA ILE A 14 2.04 9.16 -7.34
C ILE A 14 1.23 8.44 -8.42
N LEU A 15 0.82 9.14 -9.48
CA LEU A 15 0.04 8.56 -10.57
C LEU A 15 0.77 7.41 -11.25
N PHE A 16 2.07 7.59 -11.52
CA PHE A 16 2.89 6.54 -12.11
C PHE A 16 3.04 5.34 -11.16
N GLY A 17 3.25 5.58 -9.87
CA GLY A 17 3.36 4.53 -8.86
C GLY A 17 2.07 3.71 -8.76
N ILE A 18 0.92 4.38 -8.77
CA ILE A 18 -0.39 3.73 -8.78
C ILE A 18 -0.53 2.83 -10.01
N LEU A 19 -0.21 3.36 -11.20
CA LEU A 19 -0.30 2.60 -12.45
C LEU A 19 0.60 1.36 -12.43
N VAL A 20 1.86 1.52 -12.03
CA VAL A 20 2.84 0.42 -11.99
C VAL A 20 2.42 -0.64 -10.97
N SER A 21 2.02 -0.23 -9.76
CA SER A 21 1.56 -1.16 -8.73
C SER A 21 0.29 -1.90 -9.16
N ALA A 22 -0.72 -1.19 -9.66
CA ALA A 22 -1.98 -1.80 -10.10
C ALA A 22 -1.78 -2.76 -11.30
N ALA A 23 -0.97 -2.36 -12.29
CA ALA A 23 -0.65 -3.23 -13.41
C ALA A 23 0.12 -4.48 -12.95
N GLY A 24 1.10 -4.33 -12.05
CA GLY A 24 1.83 -5.45 -11.47
C GLY A 24 0.91 -6.41 -10.71
N MET A 25 0.02 -5.88 -9.87
CA MET A 25 -0.97 -6.67 -9.12
C MET A 25 -1.90 -7.43 -10.06
N GLY A 26 -2.40 -6.76 -11.12
CA GLY A 26 -3.26 -7.40 -12.13
C GLY A 26 -2.55 -8.51 -12.92
N LEU A 27 -1.27 -8.34 -13.23
CA LEU A 27 -0.45 -9.38 -13.85
C LEU A 27 -0.26 -10.60 -12.92
N ILE A 28 -0.04 -10.37 -11.63
CA ILE A 28 0.07 -11.43 -10.63
C ILE A 28 -1.24 -12.21 -10.53
N LEU A 29 -2.39 -11.52 -10.37
CA LEU A 29 -3.71 -12.17 -10.31
C LEU A 29 -3.96 -13.04 -11.54
N LYS A 30 -3.72 -12.49 -12.73
CA LYS A 30 -3.92 -13.19 -14.00
C LYS A 30 -2.95 -14.35 -14.18
N GLY A 31 -1.72 -14.22 -13.72
CA GLY A 31 -0.70 -15.28 -13.76
C GLY A 31 -1.05 -16.44 -12.84
N MET A 32 -1.37 -16.13 -11.58
CA MET A 32 -1.73 -17.09 -10.54
C MET A 32 -3.00 -17.88 -10.91
N SER A 33 -4.02 -17.20 -11.45
CA SER A 33 -5.23 -17.85 -11.97
C SER A 33 -4.93 -18.84 -13.10
N ARG A 34 -4.00 -18.52 -14.01
CA ARG A 34 -3.64 -19.41 -15.14
C ARG A 34 -2.88 -20.66 -14.74
N VAL A 35 -2.17 -20.63 -13.60
CA VAL A 35 -1.43 -21.79 -13.09
C VAL A 35 -2.25 -22.62 -12.08
N GLY A 36 -3.54 -22.31 -11.92
CA GLY A 36 -4.44 -23.06 -11.04
C GLY A 36 -4.28 -22.73 -9.55
N LEU A 37 -3.69 -21.57 -9.20
CA LEU A 37 -3.48 -21.12 -7.82
C LEU A 37 -4.12 -19.74 -7.62
N PRO A 38 -5.46 -19.60 -7.69
CA PRO A 38 -6.10 -18.30 -7.47
C PRO A 38 -5.78 -17.78 -6.06
N LEU A 39 -5.41 -16.50 -5.96
CA LEU A 39 -5.10 -15.84 -4.69
C LEU A 39 -6.39 -15.42 -3.97
N THR A 40 -6.42 -15.59 -2.66
CA THR A 40 -7.47 -15.05 -1.80
C THR A 40 -7.26 -13.54 -1.58
N LEU A 41 -8.31 -12.75 -1.76
CA LEU A 41 -8.27 -11.28 -1.56
C LEU A 41 -8.62 -10.85 -0.13
N GLU A 42 -9.07 -11.79 0.70
CA GLU A 42 -9.41 -11.58 2.10
C GLU A 42 -8.26 -12.03 3.00
N PRO A 43 -7.88 -11.24 4.03
CA PRO A 43 -6.91 -11.69 5.01
C PRO A 43 -7.53 -12.71 5.97
N PRO A 44 -6.73 -13.64 6.52
CA PRO A 44 -7.24 -14.80 7.27
C PRO A 44 -7.95 -14.45 8.59
N PHE A 45 -7.78 -13.23 9.08
CA PHE A 45 -8.39 -12.75 10.32
C PHE A 45 -9.65 -11.90 10.11
N LEU A 46 -9.99 -11.58 8.85
CA LEU A 46 -11.12 -10.71 8.52
C LEU A 46 -12.06 -11.44 7.56
N SER A 47 -13.28 -11.74 8.03
CA SER A 47 -14.38 -12.13 7.17
C SER A 47 -15.38 -10.97 7.13
N PHE A 48 -15.47 -10.30 5.98
CA PHE A 48 -16.29 -9.11 5.83
C PHE A 48 -16.95 -9.09 4.45
N SER A 49 -18.27 -9.22 4.42
CA SER A 49 -19.09 -9.30 3.20
C SER A 49 -19.70 -7.96 2.76
N GLY A 50 -19.01 -6.86 3.06
CA GLY A 50 -19.46 -5.51 2.77
C GLY A 50 -20.50 -4.96 3.77
N PHE A 51 -20.89 -3.70 3.58
CA PHE A 51 -21.94 -3.08 4.39
C PHE A 51 -23.33 -3.46 3.89
N PRO A 52 -24.32 -3.63 4.80
CA PRO A 52 -25.71 -3.83 4.40
C PRO A 52 -26.25 -2.68 3.54
N GLU A 53 -27.29 -2.97 2.76
CA GLU A 53 -27.97 -1.94 1.96
C GLU A 53 -28.44 -0.76 2.85
N GLY A 54 -28.26 0.47 2.35
CA GLY A 54 -28.58 1.68 3.10
C GLY A 54 -27.61 2.03 4.24
N LYS A 55 -26.53 1.26 4.43
CA LYS A 55 -25.52 1.48 5.48
C LYS A 55 -24.17 2.00 4.95
N THR A 56 -24.13 2.55 3.74
CA THR A 56 -22.90 3.12 3.11
C THR A 56 -22.26 4.25 3.92
N TRP A 57 -23.02 4.92 4.79
CA TRP A 57 -22.49 5.95 5.70
C TRP A 57 -21.43 5.42 6.68
N HIS A 58 -21.34 4.10 6.92
CA HIS A 58 -20.26 3.52 7.73
C HIS A 58 -18.87 3.75 7.14
N LEU A 59 -18.76 4.13 5.86
CA LEU A 59 -17.51 4.62 5.28
C LEU A 59 -16.91 5.79 6.05
N VAL A 60 -17.69 6.54 6.85
CA VAL A 60 -17.12 7.60 7.71
C VAL A 60 -16.14 7.05 8.74
N PHE A 61 -16.36 5.83 9.25
CA PHE A 61 -15.44 5.18 10.18
C PHE A 61 -14.11 4.84 9.54
N TRP A 62 -14.04 4.84 8.21
CA TRP A 62 -12.78 4.66 7.50
C TRP A 62 -11.82 5.84 7.70
N ILE A 63 -12.30 7.05 7.97
CA ILE A 63 -11.42 8.23 8.16
C ILE A 63 -10.39 7.99 9.28
N PRO A 64 -10.78 7.62 10.52
CA PRO A 64 -9.80 7.30 11.56
C PRO A 64 -8.95 6.07 11.22
N PHE A 65 -9.53 5.05 10.56
CA PHE A 65 -8.74 3.90 10.10
C PHE A 65 -7.68 4.31 9.09
N PHE A 66 -7.98 5.15 8.10
CA PHE A 66 -7.04 5.65 7.11
C PHE A 66 -5.91 6.43 7.76
N LEU A 67 -6.23 7.29 8.73
CA LEU A 67 -5.24 8.10 9.44
C LEU A 67 -4.29 7.23 10.29
N LEU A 68 -4.81 6.24 10.99
CA LEU A 68 -4.00 5.38 11.87
C LEU A 68 -3.29 4.26 11.12
N ASN A 69 -3.92 3.72 10.09
CA ASN A 69 -3.39 2.65 9.25
C ASN A 69 -2.47 3.25 8.19
N ILE A 70 -2.99 3.77 7.07
CA ILE A 70 -2.18 4.23 5.94
C ILE A 70 -1.26 5.39 6.34
N PHE A 71 -1.83 6.48 6.86
CA PHE A 71 -1.04 7.68 7.11
C PHE A 71 -0.02 7.44 8.23
N GLY A 72 -0.43 6.80 9.33
CA GLY A 72 0.45 6.40 10.42
C GLY A 72 1.57 5.47 9.98
N GLU A 73 1.26 4.47 9.16
CA GLU A 73 2.23 3.52 8.62
C GLU A 73 3.23 4.21 7.69
N GLU A 74 2.80 5.05 6.76
CA GLU A 74 3.71 5.82 5.91
C GLU A 74 4.57 6.80 6.71
N PHE A 75 4.01 7.41 7.75
CA PHE A 75 4.75 8.30 8.64
C PHE A 75 5.87 7.55 9.36
N LEU A 76 5.60 6.36 9.90
CA LEU A 76 6.59 5.50 10.54
C LEU A 76 7.60 4.96 9.52
N TRP A 77 7.15 4.24 8.50
CA TRP A 77 8.02 3.49 7.60
C TRP A 77 8.82 4.40 6.67
N ARG A 78 8.20 5.45 6.10
CA ARG A 78 8.81 6.30 5.06
C ARG A 78 9.27 7.62 5.63
N GLY A 79 8.50 8.17 6.57
CA GLY A 79 8.83 9.42 7.25
C GLY A 79 9.97 9.27 8.27
N TYR A 80 9.99 8.16 9.02
CA TYR A 80 10.90 7.95 10.15
C TYR A 80 11.98 6.88 9.93
N LEU A 81 11.61 5.64 9.55
CA LEU A 81 12.54 4.52 9.42
C LEU A 81 13.43 4.61 8.17
N LEU A 82 12.82 4.78 6.98
CA LEU A 82 13.53 4.83 5.71
C LEU A 82 14.69 5.83 5.68
N PRO A 83 14.57 7.10 6.16
CA PRO A 83 15.68 8.04 6.13
C PRO A 83 16.87 7.54 6.95
N ARG A 84 16.63 6.90 8.10
CA ARG A 84 17.66 6.36 8.99
C ARG A 84 18.33 5.14 8.39
N GLN A 85 17.55 4.26 7.77
CA GLN A 85 18.08 3.11 7.05
C GLN A 85 18.93 3.54 5.86
N VAL A 86 18.55 4.60 5.14
CA VAL A 86 19.37 5.18 4.08
C VAL A 86 20.65 5.82 4.62
N THR A 87 20.60 6.46 5.79
CA THR A 87 21.82 6.98 6.45
C THR A 87 22.77 5.86 6.87
N ALA A 88 22.25 4.75 7.40
CA ALA A 88 23.06 3.63 7.88
C ALA A 88 23.58 2.70 6.77
N PHE A 89 22.74 2.42 5.76
CA PHE A 89 23.01 1.41 4.72
C PHE A 89 23.12 2.00 3.30
N GLY A 90 23.15 3.34 3.19
CA GLY A 90 23.25 4.03 1.91
C GLY A 90 22.09 3.70 0.95
N LYS A 91 22.42 3.40 -0.31
CA LYS A 91 21.44 3.06 -1.35
C LYS A 91 20.65 1.80 -1.03
N SER A 92 21.20 0.87 -0.25
CA SER A 92 20.50 -0.37 0.13
C SER A 92 19.45 -0.14 1.22
N GLY A 93 19.42 1.03 1.86
CA GLY A 93 18.46 1.35 2.92
C GLY A 93 17.00 1.28 2.50
N TRP A 94 16.68 1.57 1.23
CA TRP A 94 15.30 1.42 0.73
C TRP A 94 14.91 -0.05 0.51
N ILE A 95 15.86 -0.91 0.14
CA ILE A 95 15.63 -2.36 0.00
C ILE A 95 15.36 -2.96 1.37
N LEU A 96 16.16 -2.57 2.38
CA LEU A 96 15.92 -2.98 3.76
C LEU A 96 14.55 -2.51 4.26
N ASN A 97 14.15 -1.28 3.93
CA ASN A 97 12.82 -0.76 4.27
C ASN A 97 11.72 -1.59 3.62
N ALA A 98 11.81 -1.87 2.32
CA ALA A 98 10.83 -2.67 1.59
C ALA A 98 10.74 -4.11 2.15
N GLY A 99 11.87 -4.74 2.46
CA GLY A 99 11.90 -6.09 3.03
C GLY A 99 11.28 -6.15 4.43
N LEU A 100 11.65 -5.23 5.33
CA LEU A 100 11.06 -5.18 6.66
C LEU A 100 9.57 -4.84 6.63
N TRP A 101 9.16 -3.96 5.71
CA TRP A 101 7.75 -3.62 5.50
C TRP A 101 6.96 -4.81 4.93
N PHE A 102 7.54 -5.57 4.01
CA PHE A 102 6.94 -6.82 3.51
C PHE A 102 6.65 -7.81 4.65
N PHE A 103 7.61 -8.01 5.57
CA PHE A 103 7.39 -8.88 6.74
C PHE A 103 6.39 -8.32 7.73
N PHE A 104 6.31 -6.99 7.87
CA PHE A 104 5.28 -6.35 8.68
C PHE A 104 3.86 -6.70 8.19
N GLN A 105 3.69 -6.91 6.88
CA GLN A 105 2.41 -7.33 6.29
C GLN A 105 2.11 -8.83 6.40
N ALA A 106 2.93 -9.61 7.11
CA ALA A 106 2.68 -11.05 7.30
C ALA A 106 1.31 -11.38 7.88
N ALA A 107 0.72 -10.48 8.67
CA ALA A 107 -0.61 -10.65 9.24
C ALA A 107 -1.71 -10.77 8.17
N PHE A 108 -1.54 -10.16 6.99
CA PHE A 108 -2.52 -10.22 5.90
C PHE A 108 -2.54 -11.58 5.17
N GLY A 109 -1.60 -12.48 5.46
CA GLY A 109 -1.52 -13.80 4.84
C GLY A 109 -0.73 -13.81 3.53
N PHE A 110 -0.24 -14.99 3.16
CA PHE A 110 0.69 -15.14 2.03
C PHE A 110 0.09 -14.72 0.68
N ASP A 111 -1.19 -15.01 0.44
CA ASP A 111 -1.86 -14.68 -0.82
C ASP A 111 -1.85 -13.16 -1.08
N LEU A 112 -2.24 -12.38 -0.06
CA LEU A 112 -2.23 -10.93 -0.14
C LEU A 112 -0.80 -10.38 -0.19
N MET A 113 0.17 -10.97 0.51
CA MET A 113 1.57 -10.55 0.40
C MET A 113 2.12 -10.74 -1.03
N ILE A 114 1.79 -11.86 -1.68
CA ILE A 114 2.16 -12.11 -3.07
C ILE A 114 1.50 -11.08 -3.98
N LEU A 115 0.19 -10.87 -3.82
CA LEU A 115 -0.56 -9.89 -4.60
C LEU A 115 0.04 -8.48 -4.46
N LEU A 116 0.29 -8.04 -3.22
CA LEU A 116 0.72 -6.70 -2.89
C LEU A 116 2.21 -6.44 -3.19
N LEU A 117 2.99 -7.46 -3.56
CA LEU A 117 4.43 -7.33 -3.81
C LEU A 117 4.82 -6.11 -4.68
N PRO A 118 4.12 -5.78 -5.79
CA PRO A 118 4.42 -4.57 -6.58
C PRO A 118 4.24 -3.28 -5.77
N LEU A 119 3.20 -3.18 -4.93
CA LEU A 119 2.99 -2.06 -4.02
C LEU A 119 4.09 -2.01 -2.96
N LEU A 120 4.43 -3.17 -2.38
CA LEU A 120 5.43 -3.32 -1.31
C LEU A 120 6.83 -2.84 -1.73
N ILE A 121 7.12 -2.90 -3.04
CA ILE A 121 8.38 -2.43 -3.63
C ILE A 121 8.27 -0.96 -4.08
N VAL A 122 7.20 -0.60 -4.79
CA VAL A 122 7.06 0.72 -5.42
C VAL A 122 6.98 1.83 -4.36
N VAL A 123 6.23 1.64 -3.28
CA VAL A 123 6.01 2.70 -2.28
C VAL A 123 7.33 3.10 -1.58
N PRO A 124 8.15 2.18 -1.02
CA PRO A 124 9.46 2.53 -0.47
C PRO A 124 10.42 3.10 -1.53
N TRP A 125 10.44 2.52 -2.73
CA TRP A 125 11.37 2.92 -3.78
C TRP A 125 11.10 4.34 -4.30
N PHE A 126 9.84 4.66 -4.60
CA PHE A 126 9.45 5.98 -5.11
C PHE A 126 9.61 7.04 -4.03
N THR A 127 9.27 6.73 -2.78
CA THR A 127 9.52 7.63 -1.65
C THR A 127 11.02 7.86 -1.42
N TYR A 128 11.86 6.84 -1.65
CA TYR A 128 13.31 6.98 -1.61
C TYR A 128 13.84 7.91 -2.70
N ILE A 129 13.42 7.72 -3.95
CA ILE A 129 13.83 8.58 -5.09
C ILE A 129 13.40 10.02 -4.86
N ARG A 130 12.15 10.23 -4.48
CA ARG A 130 11.55 11.56 -4.33
C ARG A 130 11.94 12.26 -3.05
N LYS A 131 12.42 11.51 -2.06
CA LYS A 131 12.73 12.00 -0.71
C LYS A 131 11.55 12.76 -0.09
N ASN A 132 10.32 12.35 -0.42
CA ASN A 132 9.09 12.98 0.05
C ASN A 132 8.05 11.92 0.43
N THR A 133 7.64 11.90 1.70
CA THR A 133 6.68 10.94 2.25
C THR A 133 5.28 11.08 1.64
N TRP A 134 4.91 12.25 1.11
CA TRP A 134 3.64 12.43 0.41
C TRP A 134 3.46 11.49 -0.78
N VAL A 135 4.56 11.10 -1.44
CA VAL A 135 4.53 10.15 -2.56
C VAL A 135 4.08 8.77 -2.07
N GLY A 136 4.61 8.32 -0.93
CA GLY A 136 4.21 7.05 -0.33
C GLY A 136 2.76 7.07 0.14
N ILE A 137 2.36 8.13 0.84
CA ILE A 137 0.97 8.35 1.30
C ILE A 137 0.00 8.33 0.13
N GLY A 138 0.32 9.01 -0.97
CA GLY A 138 -0.55 9.06 -2.15
C GLY A 138 -0.74 7.70 -2.80
N ILE A 139 0.36 6.98 -3.07
CA ILE A 139 0.30 5.67 -3.74
C ILE A 139 -0.41 4.65 -2.85
N HIS A 140 0.05 4.50 -1.61
CA HIS A 140 -0.48 3.54 -0.66
C HIS A 140 -1.94 3.86 -0.33
N GLY A 141 -2.25 5.13 -0.06
CA GLY A 141 -3.59 5.54 0.33
C GLY A 141 -4.63 5.41 -0.78
N ILE A 142 -4.28 5.71 -2.03
CA ILE A 142 -5.22 5.54 -3.14
C ILE A 142 -5.48 4.06 -3.41
N ILE A 143 -4.44 3.22 -3.48
CA ILE A 143 -4.63 1.79 -3.76
C ILE A 143 -5.40 1.12 -2.63
N SER A 144 -4.96 1.29 -1.38
CA SER A 144 -5.62 0.65 -0.22
C SER A 144 -7.01 1.25 0.04
N GLY A 145 -7.21 2.54 -0.20
CA GLY A 145 -8.51 3.19 -0.07
C GLY A 145 -9.52 2.70 -1.10
N LEU A 146 -9.12 2.58 -2.37
CA LEU A 146 -9.99 2.01 -3.40
C LEU A 146 -10.32 0.55 -3.14
N ALA A 147 -9.34 -0.25 -2.71
CA ALA A 147 -9.58 -1.65 -2.33
C ALA A 147 -10.57 -1.76 -1.16
N PHE A 148 -10.41 -0.92 -0.14
CA PHE A 148 -11.33 -0.87 1.00
C PHE A 148 -12.75 -0.46 0.61
N ILE A 149 -12.89 0.56 -0.25
CA ILE A 149 -14.20 1.00 -0.75
C ILE A 149 -14.86 -0.13 -1.55
N ALA A 150 -14.12 -0.79 -2.44
CA ALA A 150 -14.63 -1.90 -3.24
C ALA A 150 -15.11 -3.05 -2.34
N LEU A 151 -14.34 -3.44 -1.33
CA LEU A 151 -14.72 -4.46 -0.36
C LEU A 151 -15.95 -4.03 0.47
N SER A 152 -15.99 -2.78 0.93
CA SER A 152 -17.11 -2.21 1.70
C SER A 152 -18.42 -2.16 0.93
N LEU A 153 -18.35 -2.02 -0.38
CA LEU A 153 -19.51 -1.99 -1.28
C LEU A 153 -19.78 -3.35 -1.93
N ASN A 154 -19.08 -4.41 -1.51
CA ASN A 154 -19.21 -5.76 -2.03
C ASN A 154 -19.03 -5.85 -3.56
N TRP A 155 -18.06 -5.09 -4.09
CA TRP A 155 -17.68 -5.11 -5.51
C TRP A 155 -16.61 -6.16 -5.83
N ILE A 156 -15.89 -6.61 -4.81
CA ILE A 156 -14.82 -7.60 -4.86
C ILE A 156 -14.92 -8.54 -3.66
#